data_AF-A0A2I0P6H4-F1
#
_entry.id   AF-A0A2I0P6H4-F1
#
_cell.length_a   1.000
_cell.length_b   1.000
_cell.length_c   1.000
_cell.angle_alpha   90.00
_cell.angle_beta   90.00
_cell.angle_gamma   90.00
#
_symmetry.space_group_name_H-M   'P 1'
#
loop_
_entity.id
_entity.type
_entity.pdbx_description
1 polymer ?
#
loop_
_entity_poly.entity_id
_entity_poly.type
_entity_poly.pdbx_seq_one_letter_code
_entity_poly.pdbx_strand_id
1 'polypeptide(L)'
;MVVVTAAASQQFFDTLPPEVAQGILEGRPLRIHAARVSLVREAGSTGFAIDTLPRDGRLPEWERTTQKICKILKSEVERLPAKTKTPLAAIAHLMPEDTPAPLITVETWLSMKDDGGSWWEVTALLNLAAICLPDMVKASERAKKRVLRVVTRI
;
A
#
# COMPACT_ATOMS: atom_id res chain seq x y z
N MET A 1 -23.59 5.96 24.89
CA MET A 1 -23.60 4.49 24.72
C MET A 1 -24.60 4.19 23.61
N VAL A 2 -24.14 4.05 22.37
CA VAL A 2 -25.02 3.69 21.25
C VAL A 2 -24.94 2.18 21.09
N VAL A 3 -26.04 1.49 21.40
CA VAL A 3 -26.18 0.06 21.17
C VAL A 3 -26.41 -0.13 19.67
N VAL A 4 -25.41 -0.64 18.96
CA VAL A 4 -25.58 -1.06 17.56
C VAL A 4 -26.26 -2.44 17.60
N THR A 5 -27.49 -2.52 17.08
CA THR A 5 -28.27 -3.76 17.03
C THR A 5 -27.70 -4.72 15.98
N ALA A 6 -27.74 -6.03 16.29
CA ALA A 6 -27.16 -7.12 15.49
C ALA A 6 -27.53 -7.11 13.98
N ALA A 7 -28.71 -6.59 13.63
CA ALA A 7 -29.16 -6.48 12.24
C ALA A 7 -28.35 -5.47 11.40
N ALA A 8 -27.90 -4.36 12.00
CA ALA A 8 -27.06 -3.37 11.32
C ALA A 8 -25.62 -3.87 11.14
N SER A 9 -25.14 -4.67 12.10
CA SER A 9 -23.85 -5.36 11.99
C SER A 9 -23.88 -6.42 10.89
N GLN A 10 -24.96 -7.18 10.74
CA GLN A 10 -25.10 -8.21 9.71
C GLN A 10 -25.02 -7.60 8.29
N GLN A 11 -25.76 -6.53 8.03
CA GLN A 11 -25.76 -5.85 6.72
C GLN A 11 -24.38 -5.26 6.36
N PHE A 12 -23.61 -4.82 7.35
CA PHE A 12 -22.23 -4.39 7.13
C PHE A 12 -21.35 -5.56 6.67
N PHE A 13 -21.44 -6.72 7.33
CA PHE A 13 -20.67 -7.91 6.95
C PHE A 13 -21.07 -8.51 5.59
N ASP A 14 -22.35 -8.44 5.24
CA ASP A 14 -22.85 -8.95 3.94
C ASP A 14 -22.32 -8.17 2.73
N THR A 15 -21.84 -6.94 2.94
CA THR A 15 -21.23 -6.12 1.87
C THR A 15 -19.72 -6.29 1.74
N LEU A 16 -19.08 -6.96 2.69
CA LEU A 16 -17.64 -7.19 2.67
C LEU A 16 -17.29 -8.48 1.92
N PRO A 17 -16.11 -8.55 1.28
CA PRO A 17 -15.60 -9.82 0.78
C PRO A 17 -15.56 -10.88 1.91
N PRO A 18 -15.91 -12.15 1.67
CA PRO A 18 -16.03 -13.17 2.70
C PRO A 18 -14.77 -13.34 3.57
N GLU A 19 -13.59 -13.26 2.96
CA GLU A 19 -12.30 -13.34 3.67
C GLU A 19 -12.11 -12.18 4.67
N VAL A 20 -12.63 -11.00 4.34
CA VAL A 20 -12.57 -9.81 5.19
C VAL A 20 -13.57 -9.94 6.32
N ALA A 21 -14.81 -10.35 6.04
CA ALA A 21 -15.81 -10.62 7.07
C ALA A 21 -15.33 -11.68 8.07
N GLN A 22 -14.75 -12.78 7.57
CA GLN A 22 -14.17 -13.85 8.40
C GLN A 22 -13.01 -13.33 9.25
N GLY A 23 -12.07 -12.56 8.68
CA GLY A 23 -10.94 -12.05 9.47
C GLY A 23 -11.37 -11.05 10.56
N ILE A 24 -12.43 -10.28 10.36
CA ILE A 24 -13.03 -9.45 11.43
C ILE A 24 -13.58 -10.33 12.55
N LEU A 25 -14.35 -11.37 12.21
CA LEU A 25 -14.93 -12.30 13.19
C LEU A 25 -13.85 -13.06 13.97
N GLU A 26 -12.72 -13.37 13.33
CA GLU A 26 -11.57 -14.04 13.94
C GLU A 26 -10.63 -13.08 14.70
N GLY A 27 -10.93 -11.77 14.72
CA GLY A 27 -10.09 -10.76 15.39
C GLY A 27 -8.69 -10.60 14.78
N ARG A 28 -8.50 -11.00 13.52
CA ARG A 28 -7.21 -10.95 12.83
C ARG A 28 -7.02 -9.60 12.12
N PRO A 29 -5.79 -9.06 12.09
CA PRO A 29 -5.48 -7.92 11.24
C PRO A 29 -5.77 -8.23 9.77
N LEU A 30 -6.57 -7.39 9.15
CA LEU A 30 -6.96 -7.51 7.75
C LEU A 30 -6.09 -6.63 6.87
N ARG A 31 -5.47 -7.21 5.84
CA ARG A 31 -4.78 -6.42 4.81
C ARG A 31 -5.81 -5.83 3.84
N ILE A 32 -6.08 -4.54 3.96
CA ILE A 32 -7.11 -3.86 3.15
C ILE A 32 -6.54 -3.33 1.83
N HIS A 33 -5.36 -2.71 1.88
CA HIS A 33 -4.69 -2.17 0.70
C HIS A 33 -3.24 -2.63 0.67
N ALA A 34 -2.76 -2.98 -0.51
CA ALA A 34 -1.33 -3.09 -0.78
C ALA A 34 -1.02 -2.44 -2.13
N ALA A 35 0.08 -1.70 -2.16
CA ALA A 35 0.61 -1.09 -3.37
C ALA A 35 2.13 -1.20 -3.40
N ARG A 36 2.67 -1.61 -4.54
CA ARG A 36 4.11 -1.86 -4.74
C ARG A 36 4.64 -0.92 -5.79
N VAL A 37 5.74 -0.25 -5.49
CA VAL A 37 6.53 0.47 -6.49
C VAL A 37 7.71 -0.40 -6.90
N SER A 38 7.83 -0.60 -8.21
CA SER A 38 8.92 -1.35 -8.81
C SER A 38 9.65 -0.45 -9.80
N LEU A 39 10.96 -0.66 -9.93
CA LEU A 39 11.72 -0.15 -11.04
C LEU A 39 11.51 -1.09 -12.23
N VAL A 40 11.25 -0.53 -13.41
CA VAL A 40 11.04 -1.29 -14.65
C VAL A 40 11.97 -0.79 -15.74
N ARG A 41 12.35 -1.68 -16.65
CA ARG A 41 13.05 -1.37 -17.89
C ARG A 41 12.23 -1.88 -19.05
N GLU A 42 11.86 -0.99 -19.96
CA GLU A 42 11.08 -1.30 -21.16
C GLU A 42 11.66 -0.51 -22.34
N ALA A 43 11.94 -1.20 -23.45
CA ALA A 43 12.50 -0.63 -24.67
C ALA A 43 13.74 0.28 -24.45
N GLY A 44 14.66 -0.17 -23.58
CA GLY A 44 15.86 0.59 -23.23
C GLY A 44 15.66 1.81 -22.32
N SER A 45 14.42 2.08 -21.90
CA SER A 45 14.09 3.16 -20.95
C SER A 45 13.80 2.62 -19.56
N THR A 46 14.13 3.38 -18.51
CA THR A 46 13.84 2.99 -17.11
C THR A 46 12.74 3.86 -16.51
N GLY A 47 11.83 3.25 -15.76
CA GLY A 47 10.72 3.95 -15.12
C GLY A 47 10.30 3.31 -13.80
N PHE A 48 9.26 3.87 -13.18
CA PHE A 48 8.63 3.30 -11.99
C PHE A 48 7.24 2.77 -12.36
N ALA A 49 6.97 1.51 -12.03
CA ALA A 49 5.64 0.92 -12.07
C ALA A 49 5.03 0.92 -10.67
N ILE A 50 3.70 1.12 -10.59
CA ILE A 50 2.95 1.05 -9.33
C ILE A 50 1.83 0.04 -9.49
N ASP A 51 1.97 -1.10 -8.82
CA ASP A 51 0.99 -2.19 -8.82
C ASP A 51 0.15 -2.16 -7.55
N THR A 52 -1.10 -2.61 -7.63
CA THR A 52 -1.99 -2.75 -6.46
C THR A 52 -2.31 -4.24 -6.23
N LEU A 53 -2.40 -4.66 -4.97
CA LEU A 53 -2.57 -6.07 -4.59
C LEU A 53 -3.68 -6.22 -3.52
N PRO A 54 -4.65 -7.15 -3.63
CA PRO A 54 -5.10 -7.84 -4.85
C PRO A 54 -5.93 -6.92 -5.74
N ARG A 55 -5.86 -7.06 -7.06
CA ARG A 55 -6.49 -6.16 -8.04
C ARG A 55 -8.02 -6.24 -8.08
N ASP A 56 -8.58 -7.42 -7.79
CA ASP A 56 -9.99 -7.74 -8.02
C ASP A 56 -10.80 -7.86 -6.70
N GLY A 57 -12.13 -7.81 -6.79
CA GLY A 57 -13.05 -8.01 -5.66
C GLY A 57 -13.17 -6.83 -4.69
N ARG A 58 -12.73 -5.62 -5.09
CA ARG A 58 -12.71 -4.43 -4.23
C ARG A 58 -14.02 -3.65 -4.26
N LEU A 59 -14.42 -3.16 -3.10
CA LEU A 59 -15.49 -2.16 -3.00
C LEU A 59 -15.09 -0.84 -3.67
N PRO A 60 -16.02 -0.10 -4.30
CA PRO A 60 -15.71 1.16 -4.98
C PRO A 60 -15.02 2.21 -4.09
N GLU A 61 -15.33 2.23 -2.80
CA GLU A 61 -14.70 3.12 -1.83
C GLU A 61 -13.22 2.79 -1.61
N TRP A 62 -12.88 1.50 -1.61
CA TRP A 62 -11.50 1.03 -1.49
C TRP A 62 -10.67 1.36 -2.72
N GLU A 63 -11.30 1.40 -3.90
CA GLU A 63 -10.63 1.81 -5.13
C GLU A 63 -10.25 3.29 -5.09
N ARG A 64 -11.13 4.17 -4.61
CA ARG A 64 -10.81 5.60 -4.41
C ARG A 64 -9.64 5.79 -3.44
N THR A 65 -9.62 5.04 -2.33
CA THR A 65 -8.51 5.08 -1.37
C THR A 65 -7.22 4.56 -2.00
N THR A 66 -7.28 3.44 -2.71
CA THR A 66 -6.14 2.86 -3.41
C THR A 66 -5.52 3.88 -4.38
N GLN A 67 -6.33 4.57 -5.17
CA GLN A 67 -5.83 5.60 -6.09
C GLN A 67 -5.12 6.75 -5.36
N LYS A 68 -5.61 7.16 -4.18
CA LYS A 68 -4.92 8.15 -3.34
C LYS A 68 -3.57 7.61 -2.86
N ILE A 69 -3.50 6.34 -2.45
CA ILE A 69 -2.25 5.67 -2.06
C ILE A 69 -1.27 5.65 -3.24
N CYS A 70 -1.71 5.24 -4.44
CA CYS A 70 -0.88 5.24 -5.65
C CYS A 70 -0.36 6.64 -5.99
N LYS A 71 -1.20 7.68 -5.86
CA LYS A 71 -0.77 9.08 -6.06
C LYS A 71 0.28 9.52 -5.04
N ILE A 72 0.17 9.08 -3.78
CA ILE A 72 1.19 9.33 -2.76
C ILE A 72 2.51 8.67 -3.17
N LEU A 73 2.48 7.39 -3.53
CA LEU A 73 3.67 6.64 -3.93
C LEU A 73 4.35 7.24 -5.16
N LYS A 74 3.57 7.56 -6.21
CA LYS A 74 4.04 8.27 -7.40
C LYS A 74 4.75 9.56 -7.03
N SER A 75 4.09 10.39 -6.21
CA SER A 75 4.66 11.65 -5.75
C SER A 75 5.96 11.48 -4.97
N GLU A 76 6.13 10.42 -4.18
CA GLU A 76 7.36 10.20 -3.43
C GLU A 76 8.52 9.77 -4.36
N VAL A 77 8.28 8.90 -5.35
CA VAL A 77 9.33 8.49 -6.30
C VAL A 77 9.69 9.58 -7.30
N GLU A 78 8.73 10.40 -7.73
CA GLU A 78 8.99 11.55 -8.60
C GLU A 78 9.87 12.61 -7.93
N ARG A 79 9.72 12.80 -6.62
CA ARG A 79 10.50 13.75 -5.81
C ARG A 79 11.91 13.29 -5.47
N LEU A 80 12.28 12.05 -5.79
CA LEU A 80 13.64 11.57 -5.54
C LEU A 80 14.64 12.42 -6.32
N PRO A 81 15.77 12.80 -5.70
CA PRO A 81 16.77 13.59 -6.38
C PRO A 81 17.46 12.76 -7.47
N ALA A 82 18.00 13.44 -8.50
CA ALA A 82 18.68 12.78 -9.62
C ALA A 82 19.79 11.81 -9.14
N LYS A 83 20.56 12.22 -8.12
CA LYS A 83 21.62 11.40 -7.50
C LYS A 83 21.13 10.05 -6.94
N THR A 84 19.84 9.92 -6.63
CA THR A 84 19.22 8.66 -6.18
C THR A 84 18.61 7.91 -7.35
N LYS A 85 18.05 8.61 -8.33
CA LYS A 85 17.48 8.00 -9.55
C LYS A 85 18.55 7.37 -10.44
N THR A 86 19.74 7.95 -10.54
CA THR A 86 20.86 7.42 -11.33
C THR A 86 21.29 6.01 -10.90
N PRO A 87 21.63 5.74 -9.63
CA PRO A 87 21.99 4.38 -9.19
C PRO A 87 20.81 3.41 -9.30
N LEU A 88 19.57 3.86 -9.09
CA LEU A 88 18.39 3.03 -9.34
C LEU A 88 18.33 2.61 -10.82
N ALA A 89 18.43 3.56 -11.75
CA ALA A 89 18.46 3.25 -13.18
C ALA A 89 19.58 2.27 -13.55
N ALA A 90 20.78 2.44 -12.99
CA ALA A 90 21.88 1.50 -13.18
C ALA A 90 21.52 0.07 -12.70
N ILE A 91 20.84 -0.06 -11.55
CA ILE A 91 20.35 -1.36 -11.06
C ILE A 91 19.34 -1.98 -12.04
N ALA A 92 18.44 -1.21 -12.64
CA ALA A 92 17.54 -1.72 -13.70
C ALA A 92 18.33 -2.26 -14.90
N HIS A 93 19.48 -1.66 -15.23
CA HIS A 93 20.31 -2.16 -16.32
C HIS A 93 20.98 -3.50 -16.03
N LEU A 94 21.21 -3.82 -14.75
CA LEU A 94 21.79 -5.09 -14.31
C LEU A 94 20.78 -6.25 -14.22
N MET A 95 19.48 -5.95 -14.27
CA MET A 95 18.43 -6.95 -14.22
C MET A 95 18.05 -7.43 -15.64
N PRO A 96 17.48 -8.65 -15.77
CA PRO A 96 16.89 -9.09 -17.02
C PRO A 96 15.85 -8.09 -17.51
N GLU A 97 15.70 -7.98 -18.83
CA GLU A 97 14.68 -7.11 -19.42
C GLU A 97 13.29 -7.60 -19.00
N ASP A 98 12.33 -6.67 -18.91
CA ASP A 98 10.95 -6.95 -18.48
C ASP A 98 10.80 -7.56 -17.07
N THR A 99 11.83 -7.51 -16.24
CA THR A 99 11.75 -7.95 -14.84
C THR A 99 11.62 -6.75 -13.91
N PRO A 100 10.43 -6.51 -13.31
CA PRO A 100 10.26 -5.44 -12.34
C PRO A 100 11.13 -5.72 -11.10
N ALA A 101 11.96 -4.75 -10.72
CA ALA A 101 12.73 -4.80 -9.49
C ALA A 101 11.96 -4.07 -8.37
N PRO A 102 11.37 -4.77 -7.38
CA PRO A 102 10.59 -4.12 -6.33
C PRO A 102 11.47 -3.17 -5.51
N LEU A 103 10.98 -1.97 -5.22
CA LEU A 103 11.68 -0.99 -4.40
C LEU A 103 11.00 -0.80 -3.05
N ILE A 104 9.68 -0.55 -3.06
CA ILE A 104 8.88 -0.35 -1.85
C ILE A 104 7.53 -1.04 -2.01
N THR A 105 7.08 -1.73 -0.97
CA THR A 105 5.70 -2.21 -0.82
C THR A 105 5.07 -1.51 0.38
N VAL A 106 3.96 -0.82 0.16
CA VAL A 106 3.15 -0.24 1.23
C VAL A 106 1.90 -1.07 1.41
N GLU A 107 1.65 -1.50 2.64
CA GLU A 107 0.44 -2.22 3.01
C GLU A 107 -0.29 -1.49 4.13
N THR A 108 -1.61 -1.61 4.15
CA THR A 108 -2.46 -1.06 5.20
C THR A 108 -3.26 -2.18 5.83
N TRP A 109 -3.19 -2.26 7.15
CA TRP A 109 -3.81 -3.30 7.95
C TRP A 109 -4.86 -2.67 8.86
N LEU A 110 -6.01 -3.33 8.96
CA LEU A 110 -7.12 -2.93 9.81
C LEU A 110 -7.36 -4.02 10.85
N SER A 111 -7.31 -3.64 12.12
CA SER A 111 -7.66 -4.51 13.24
C SER A 111 -8.84 -3.92 14.00
N MET A 112 -9.74 -4.76 14.47
CA MET A 112 -10.81 -4.35 15.39
C MET A 112 -10.31 -4.50 16.82
N LYS A 113 -10.58 -3.51 17.66
CA LYS A 113 -10.36 -3.59 19.11
C LYS A 113 -11.60 -4.12 19.81
N ASP A 114 -11.39 -4.70 20.99
CA ASP A 114 -12.47 -5.21 21.85
C ASP A 114 -13.46 -4.11 22.29
N ASP A 115 -13.05 -2.83 22.24
CA ASP A 115 -13.91 -1.66 22.51
C ASP A 115 -14.78 -1.25 21.32
N GLY A 116 -14.74 -1.99 20.21
CA GLY A 116 -15.43 -1.68 18.96
C GLY A 116 -14.73 -0.62 18.09
N GLY A 117 -13.57 -0.11 18.52
CA GLY A 117 -12.77 0.82 17.74
C GLY A 117 -11.96 0.14 16.63
N SER A 118 -11.74 0.85 15.52
CA SER A 118 -10.85 0.42 14.44
C SER A 118 -9.42 0.92 14.67
N TRP A 119 -8.43 0.05 14.49
CA TRP A 119 -7.01 0.39 14.52
C TRP A 119 -6.37 0.18 13.14
N TRP A 120 -5.78 1.23 12.59
CA TRP A 120 -5.10 1.19 11.31
C TRP A 120 -3.59 1.17 11.47
N GLU A 121 -2.94 0.24 10.79
CA GLU A 121 -1.49 0.16 10.68
C GLU A 121 -1.07 0.31 9.22
N VAL A 122 0.07 0.96 9.00
CA VAL A 122 0.66 1.10 7.67
C VAL A 122 2.10 0.64 7.72
N THR A 123 2.43 -0.35 6.89
CA THR A 123 3.79 -0.83 6.71
C THR A 123 4.37 -0.28 5.41
N ALA A 124 5.69 -0.07 5.38
CA ALA A 124 6.43 0.32 4.20
C ALA A 124 7.70 -0.54 4.14
N LEU A 125 7.62 -1.63 3.39
CA LEU A 125 8.69 -2.60 3.22
C LEU A 125 9.60 -2.14 2.09
N LEU A 126 10.89 -1.99 2.37
CA LEU A 126 11.90 -1.63 1.37
C LEU A 126 12.68 -2.87 0.94
N ASN A 127 12.94 -2.97 -0.36
CA ASN A 127 13.92 -3.92 -0.87
C ASN A 127 15.34 -3.51 -0.41
N LEU A 128 16.25 -4.48 -0.29
CA LEU A 128 17.66 -4.27 0.04
C LEU A 128 18.34 -3.21 -0.84
N ALA A 129 18.07 -3.20 -2.14
CA ALA A 129 18.63 -2.17 -3.02
C ALA A 129 18.13 -0.75 -2.68
N ALA A 130 16.87 -0.64 -2.25
CA ALA A 130 16.25 0.63 -1.90
C ALA A 130 16.65 1.11 -0.49
N ILE A 131 16.79 0.20 0.49
CA ILE A 131 17.13 0.58 1.87
C ILE A 131 18.54 1.17 1.99
N CYS A 132 19.45 0.78 1.10
CA CYS A 132 20.79 1.36 1.02
C CYS A 132 20.80 2.83 0.53
N LEU A 133 19.67 3.36 0.05
CA LEU A 133 19.55 4.72 -0.46
C LEU A 133 18.80 5.59 0.57
N PRO A 134 19.46 6.54 1.26
CA PRO A 134 18.83 7.33 2.32
C PRO A 134 17.56 8.08 1.88
N ASP A 135 17.53 8.56 0.63
CA ASP A 135 16.37 9.28 0.09
C ASP A 135 15.17 8.35 -0.16
N MET A 136 15.39 7.05 -0.42
CA MET A 136 14.34 6.03 -0.49
C MET A 136 13.77 5.71 0.89
N VAL A 137 14.61 5.61 1.93
CA VAL A 137 14.16 5.44 3.32
C VAL A 137 13.32 6.64 3.77
N LYS A 138 13.74 7.86 3.45
CA LYS A 138 12.95 9.05 3.73
C LYS A 138 11.63 9.07 2.95
N ALA A 139 11.65 8.64 1.69
CA ALA A 139 10.46 8.53 0.86
C ALA A 139 9.46 7.50 1.41
N SER A 140 9.94 6.35 1.89
CA SER A 140 9.08 5.32 2.49
C SER A 140 8.41 5.80 3.78
N GLU A 141 9.16 6.46 4.66
CA GLU A 141 8.62 7.02 5.91
C GLU A 141 7.59 8.12 5.65
N ARG A 142 7.84 8.99 4.66
CA ARG A 142 6.85 9.99 4.24
C ARG A 142 5.61 9.35 3.63
N ALA A 143 5.79 8.35 2.76
CA ALA A 143 4.69 7.59 2.17
C ALA A 143 3.83 6.97 3.28
N LYS A 144 4.43 6.23 4.21
CA LYS A 144 3.76 5.61 5.36
C LYS A 144 2.92 6.60 6.14
N LYS A 145 3.48 7.75 6.52
CA LYS A 145 2.76 8.81 7.27
C LYS A 145 1.63 9.46 6.46
N ARG A 146 1.78 9.58 5.14
CA ARG A 146 0.75 10.15 4.26
C ARG A 146 -0.37 9.16 4.02
N VAL A 147 -0.05 7.88 3.83
CA VAL A 147 -1.02 6.79 3.65
C VAL A 147 -1.81 6.56 4.94
N LEU A 148 -1.16 6.56 6.11
CA LEU A 148 -1.86 6.46 7.40
C LEU A 148 -2.95 7.54 7.53
N ARG A 149 -2.62 8.79 7.20
CA ARG A 149 -3.58 9.91 7.19
C ARG A 149 -4.73 9.73 6.21
N VAL A 150 -4.55 8.96 5.14
CA VAL A 150 -5.61 8.67 4.18
C VAL A 150 -6.54 7.58 4.72
N VAL A 151 -5.99 6.48 5.26
CA VAL A 151 -6.79 5.34 5.71
C VAL A 151 -7.53 5.59 7.02
N THR A 152 -6.98 6.41 7.93
CA THR A 152 -7.67 6.78 9.18
C THR A 152 -8.78 7.82 8.99
N ARG A 153 -9.06 8.24 7.75
CA ARG A 153 -10.16 9.16 7.40
C ARG A 153 -11.28 8.46 6.63
N ILE A 154 -11.15 7.14 6.45
CA ILE A 154 -12.23 6.26 5.99
C ILE A 154 -13.15 6.04 7.19
#